data_AF-A0AB73MAT1-F1
#
_entry.id   AF-A0AB73MAT1-F1
#
_cell.length_a   1.000
_cell.length_b   1.000
_cell.length_c   1.000
_cell.angle_alpha   90.00
_cell.angle_beta   90.00
_cell.angle_gamma   90.00
#
_symmetry.space_group_name_H-M   'P 1'
#
loop_
_entity.id
_entity.type
_entity.pdbx_description
1 polymer ?
#
loop_
_entity_poly.entity_id
_entity_poly.type
_entity_poly.pdbx_seq_one_letter_code
_entity_poly.pdbx_strand_id
1 'polypeptide(L)' 'MTELGAAVWQALPPALQTELRRRPGRPLSDDLLRRCGKVIDERDLPVFWRPDPASDYTQHVLHPDLVQYIARL' A
#
# COMPACT_ATOMS: atom_id res chain seq x y z
N MET A 1 -9.82 -14.67 -5.74
CA MET A 1 -8.48 -14.32 -6.25
C MET A 1 -8.06 -12.97 -5.64
N THR A 2 -7.73 -12.97 -4.34
CA THR A 2 -7.20 -11.79 -3.61
C THR A 2 -6.38 -12.25 -2.39
N GLU A 3 -5.65 -13.36 -2.54
CA GLU A 3 -4.83 -13.90 -1.44
C GLU A 3 -3.61 -13.01 -1.16
N LEU A 4 -3.06 -12.36 -2.21
CA LEU A 4 -1.98 -11.39 -2.08
C LEU A 4 -2.37 -10.14 -1.27
N GLY A 5 -3.57 -9.58 -1.49
CA GLY A 5 -4.02 -8.38 -0.78
C GLY A 5 -4.19 -8.62 0.72
N ALA A 6 -4.75 -9.78 1.09
CA ALA A 6 -4.91 -10.18 2.49
C ALA A 6 -3.56 -10.47 3.16
N ALA A 7 -2.69 -11.26 2.51
CA ALA A 7 -1.39 -11.62 3.05
C ALA A 7 -0.50 -10.39 3.27
N VAL A 8 -0.42 -9.49 2.28
CA VAL A 8 0.33 -8.23 2.40
C VAL A 8 -0.24 -7.37 3.52
N TRP A 9 -1.57 -7.18 3.56
CA TRP A 9 -2.19 -6.35 4.59
C TRP A 9 -1.93 -6.84 6.01
N GLN A 10 -2.09 -8.14 6.24
CA GLN A 10 -1.82 -8.77 7.55
C GLN A 10 -0.34 -8.67 7.93
N ALA A 11 0.55 -8.70 6.94
CA ALA A 11 1.97 -8.51 7.14
C ALA A 11 2.38 -7.04 7.29
N LEU A 12 1.48 -6.05 7.20
CA LEU A 12 1.83 -4.66 7.51
C LEU A 12 1.76 -4.39 9.02
N PRO A 13 2.66 -3.55 9.57
CA PRO A 13 2.52 -3.02 10.92
C PRO A 13 1.16 -2.33 11.13
N PRO A 14 0.52 -2.47 12.30
CA PRO A 14 -0.79 -1.86 12.60
C PRO A 14 -0.83 -0.34 12.39
N ALA A 15 0.29 0.35 12.64
CA ALA A 15 0.43 1.77 12.40
C ALA A 15 0.31 2.12 10.90
N LEU A 16 0.95 1.34 10.02
CA LEU A 16 0.84 1.52 8.57
C LEU A 16 -0.54 1.13 8.07
N GLN A 17 -1.14 0.04 8.57
CA GLN A 17 -2.52 -0.31 8.25
C GLN A 17 -3.48 0.85 8.57
N THR A 18 -3.33 1.50 9.72
CA THR A 18 -4.18 2.62 10.12
C THR A 18 -4.03 3.82 9.19
N GLU A 19 -2.80 4.18 8.83
CA GLU A 19 -2.50 5.28 7.90
C GLU A 19 -3.06 5.00 6.50
N LEU A 20 -2.84 3.79 5.98
CA LEU A 20 -3.30 3.36 4.66
C LEU A 20 -4.83 3.28 4.59
N ARG A 21 -5.49 2.80 5.66
CA ARG A 21 -6.96 2.74 5.76
C ARG A 21 -7.62 4.11 5.79
N ARG A 22 -6.94 5.14 6.31
CA ARG A 22 -7.48 6.51 6.32
C ARG A 22 -7.48 7.17 4.94
N ARG A 23 -6.69 6.64 3.99
CA ARG A 23 -6.46 7.27 2.69
C ARG A 23 -6.48 6.26 1.53
N PRO A 24 -7.50 5.40 1.40
CA PRO A 24 -7.59 4.45 0.31
C PRO A 24 -7.74 5.21 -1.01
N GLY A 25 -6.78 5.03 -1.92
CA GLY A 25 -6.78 5.68 -3.24
C GLY A 25 -6.20 7.10 -3.29
N ARG A 26 -5.61 7.62 -2.20
CA ARG A 26 -4.78 8.84 -2.29
C ARG A 26 -3.33 8.50 -2.59
N PRO A 27 -2.57 9.44 -3.19
CA PRO A 27 -1.14 9.31 -3.32
C PRO A 27 -0.46 9.06 -1.96
N LEU A 28 0.47 8.13 -1.97
CA LEU A 28 1.38 7.84 -0.87
C LEU A 28 2.43 8.95 -0.83
N SER A 29 2.60 9.56 0.34
CA SER A 29 3.71 10.49 0.56
C SER A 29 5.04 9.75 0.56
N ASP A 30 6.14 10.45 0.29
CA ASP A 30 7.49 9.88 0.30
C ASP A 30 7.85 9.22 1.63
N ASP A 31 7.39 9.78 2.76
CA ASP A 31 7.57 9.16 4.09
C ASP A 31 6.82 7.83 4.19
N LEU A 32 5.58 7.77 3.68
CA LEU A 32 4.81 6.54 3.69
C LEU A 32 5.44 5.48 2.77
N LEU A 33 5.90 5.90 1.59
CA LEU A 33 6.62 5.04 0.65
C LEU A 33 7.90 4.48 1.27
N ARG A 34 8.69 5.31 1.95
CA ARG A 34 9.91 4.86 2.64
C ARG A 34 9.60 3.83 3.71
N ARG A 35 8.56 4.05 4.52
CA ARG A 35 8.13 3.10 5.56
C ARG A 35 7.61 1.80 4.97
N CYS A 36 6.83 1.88 3.89
CA CYS A 36 6.32 0.69 3.20
C CYS A 36 7.47 -0.08 2.54
N GLY A 37 8.47 0.61 1.97
CA GLY A 37 9.70 0.01 1.41
C GLY A 37 10.47 -0.76 2.45
N LYS A 38 10.71 -0.15 3.61
CA LYS A 38 11.36 -0.82 4.74
C LYS A 38 10.63 -2.10 5.15
N VAL A 39 9.30 -2.09 5.19
CA VAL A 39 8.52 -3.28 5.57
C VAL A 39 8.57 -4.36 4.48
N ILE A 40 8.61 -3.96 3.21
CA ILE A 40 8.82 -4.89 2.10
C ILE A 40 10.17 -5.59 2.24
N ASP A 41 11.24 -4.83 2.46
CA ASP A 41 12.58 -5.38 2.66
C ASP A 41 12.65 -6.28 3.92
N GLU A 42 12.06 -5.84 5.04
CA GLU A 42 12.10 -6.57 6.32
C GLU A 42 11.26 -7.85 6.32
N ARG A 43 10.17 -7.89 5.56
CA ARG A 43 9.20 -8.99 5.58
C ARG A 43 9.10 -9.76 4.26
N ASP A 44 10.00 -9.48 3.32
CA ASP A 44 10.05 -10.04 1.96
C ASP A 44 8.69 -9.97 1.26
N LEU A 45 8.03 -8.82 1.36
CA LEU A 45 6.69 -8.62 0.80
C LEU A 45 6.78 -8.13 -0.65
N PRO A 46 5.83 -8.52 -1.52
CA PRO A 46 5.75 -7.95 -2.85
C PRO A 46 5.41 -6.45 -2.77
N VAL A 47 5.90 -5.68 -3.74
CA VAL A 47 5.54 -4.27 -3.91
C VAL A 47 4.04 -4.16 -4.17
N PHE A 48 3.34 -3.42 -3.30
CA PHE A 48 1.88 -3.27 -3.31
C PHE A 48 1.42 -1.85 -3.64
N TRP A 49 2.29 -1.05 -4.25
CA TRP A 49 1.97 0.26 -4.81
C TRP A 49 2.47 0.35 -6.25
N ARG A 50 1.93 1.32 -7.00
CA ARG A 50 2.29 1.60 -8.38
C ARG A 50 2.39 3.10 -8.61
N PRO A 51 3.15 3.57 -9.60
CA PRO A 51 3.07 4.97 -10.02
C PRO A 51 1.62 5.32 -10.39
N ASP A 52 1.21 6.53 -10.00
CA ASP A 52 -0.11 7.08 -10.29
C ASP A 52 -0.22 7.36 -11.79
N PRO A 53 -1.12 6.69 -12.55
CA PRO A 53 -1.27 6.93 -13.97
C PRO A 53 -1.84 8.33 -14.29
N ALA A 54 -2.43 9.01 -13.29
CA ALA A 54 -3.03 10.33 -13.45
C ALA A 54 -2.08 11.49 -13.09
N SER A 55 -0.86 11.19 -12.62
CA SER A 55 0.09 12.21 -12.19
C SER A 55 1.31 12.23 -13.11
N ASP A 56 1.61 13.41 -13.67
CA ASP A 56 2.85 13.66 -14.42
C ASP A 56 4.10 13.72 -13.50
N TYR A 57 3.88 13.74 -12.19
CA TYR A 57 4.90 13.67 -11.16
C TYR A 57 4.96 12.26 -10.55
N THR A 58 6.13 11.89 -10.00
CA THR A 58 6.50 10.58 -9.40
C THR A 58 5.67 10.18 -8.16
N GLN A 59 4.36 10.36 -8.20
CA GLN A 59 3.44 9.96 -7.15
C GLN A 59 3.13 8.48 -7.29
N HIS A 60 2.97 7.83 -6.14
CA HIS A 60 2.63 6.41 -6.08
C HIS A 60 1.30 6.24 -5.36
N VAL A 61 0.49 5.30 -5.82
CA VAL A 61 -0.80 4.95 -5.23
C VAL A 61 -0.79 3.47 -4.87
N LEU A 62 -1.63 3.09 -3.89
CA LEU A 62 -1.80 1.68 -3.57
C LEU A 62 -2.32 0.90 -4.75
N HIS A 63 -1.88 -0.35 -4.85
CA HIS A 63 -2.40 -1.27 -5.84
C HIS A 63 -3.92 -1.39 -5.69
N PRO A 64 -4.71 -1.34 -6.78
CA PRO A 64 -6.17 -1.37 -6.70
C PRO A 64 -6.70 -2.61 -5.98
N ASP A 65 -6.02 -3.75 -6.08
CA ASP A 65 -6.41 -4.96 -5.33
C ASP A 65 -6.31 -4.78 -3.82
N LEU A 66 -5.26 -4.09 -3.35
CA LEU A 66 -5.10 -3.79 -1.93
C LEU A 66 -6.15 -2.76 -1.49
N VAL A 67 -6.43 -1.75 -2.32
CA VAL A 67 -7.49 -0.77 -2.05
C VAL A 67 -8.86 -1.46 -1.95
N GLN A 68 -9.17 -2.37 -2.88
CA GLN A 68 -10.42 -3.14 -2.86
C GLN A 68 -10.49 -4.05 -1.63
N TYR A 69 -9.38 -4.66 -1.22
CA TYR A 69 -9.32 -5.45 0.00
C TYR A 69 -9.58 -4.60 1.24
N ILE A 70 -8.90 -3.45 1.38
CA ILE A 70 -9.10 -2.52 2.50
C ILE A 70 -10.54 -2.00 2.54
N ALA A 71 -11.14 -1.71 1.38
CA ALA A 71 -12.53 -1.24 1.30
C ALA A 71 -13.57 -2.31 1.70
N ARG A 72 -13.17 -3.59 1.73
CA ARG A 72 -14.00 -4.72 2.17
C ARG A 72 -13.78 -5.11 3.64
N LEU A 73 -12.83 -4.47 4.35
CA LEU A 73 -12.56 -4.64 5.78
C LEU A 73 -13.36 -3.67 6.66
#